data_AF-A0A3D2YST6-F1
#
_entry.id   AF-A0A3D2YST6-F1
#
_cell.length_a   1.000
_cell.length_b   1.000
_cell.length_c   1.000
_cell.angle_alpha   90.00
_cell.angle_beta   90.00
_cell.angle_gamma   90.00
#
_symmetry.space_group_name_H-M   'P 1'
#
loop_
_entity.id
_entity.type
_entity.pdbx_description
1 polymer ?
#
loop_
_entity_poly.entity_id
_entity_poly.type
_entity_poly.pdbx_seq_one_letter_code
_entity_poly.pdbx_strand_id
1 'polypeptide(L)'
;MVFSGFTGSTLYTPVPNPVFGPLLEQIQDLAELKVTLRGLWLFHRKRGPVRSVSLDEFLADRTLLKGLKSEGKDTAEEIRRGLRLAVTRGTFLTHQLANRSDGTETIFLLNTEADRRALARLKTGEVASEIEEGAGEPPELDKPNIFALYEDGIGALSPLLAEELKEAEARYPESWLREAFGIAVAENKRSWRYVAGILRRWTAEGKENRGDYAASGEVGEGNYGKSGRHTEKDQRQKYLEDYQRRRGNTPRQRAGR
;
A
#
# COMPACT_ATOMS: atom_id res chain seq x y z
N MET A 1 14.16 26.43 3.76
CA MET A 1 14.61 25.20 4.44
C MET A 1 15.37 24.37 3.43
N VAL A 2 16.58 23.92 3.77
CA VAL A 2 17.40 23.07 2.92
C VAL A 2 16.96 21.62 3.14
N PHE A 3 16.68 20.88 2.07
CA PHE A 3 16.36 19.45 2.15
C PHE A 3 17.65 18.65 2.39
N SER A 4 17.73 17.93 3.51
CA SER A 4 18.93 17.19 3.94
C SER A 4 18.94 15.72 3.53
N GLY A 5 18.02 15.30 2.65
CA GLY A 5 17.84 13.90 2.26
C GLY A 5 16.78 13.15 3.09
N PHE A 6 16.55 11.89 2.72
CA PHE A 6 15.63 10.99 3.41
C PHE A 6 16.36 10.21 4.50
N THR A 7 15.75 10.07 5.68
CA THR A 7 16.30 9.29 6.81
C THR A 7 15.76 7.86 6.81
N GLY A 8 16.36 6.96 7.59
CA GLY A 8 15.87 5.58 7.76
C GLY A 8 14.46 5.46 8.35
N SER A 9 13.93 6.54 8.95
CA SER A 9 12.57 6.64 9.50
C SER A 9 11.55 7.27 8.53
N THR A 10 11.90 7.39 7.24
CA THR A 10 11.02 7.99 6.24
C THR A 10 9.78 7.12 6.01
N LEU A 11 8.60 7.72 6.20
CA LEU A 11 7.33 7.09 5.85
C LEU A 11 7.08 7.22 4.34
N TYR A 12 6.81 6.10 3.68
CA TYR A 12 6.51 6.08 2.26
C TYR A 12 5.00 6.06 2.01
N THR A 13 4.56 6.84 1.04
CA THR A 13 3.18 6.84 0.57
C THR A 13 3.07 5.93 -0.65
N PRO A 14 2.14 4.96 -0.68
CA PRO A 14 1.89 4.20 -1.89
C PRO A 14 1.41 5.11 -3.01
N VAL A 15 1.95 4.94 -4.21
CA VAL A 15 1.55 5.71 -5.38
C VAL A 15 1.31 4.71 -6.52
N PRO A 16 0.17 4.77 -7.22
CA PRO A 16 -0.08 3.90 -8.36
C PRO A 16 1.00 4.06 -9.43
N ASN A 17 1.54 2.96 -9.95
CA ASN A 17 2.61 2.98 -10.97
C ASN A 17 2.33 3.88 -12.18
N PRO A 18 1.08 4.00 -12.71
CA PRO A 18 0.80 4.91 -13.82
C PRO A 18 1.12 6.38 -13.55
N VAL A 19 1.14 6.81 -12.27
CA VAL A 19 1.55 8.16 -11.85
C VAL A 19 2.98 8.47 -12.26
N PHE A 20 3.86 7.46 -12.29
CA PHE A 20 5.25 7.58 -12.72
C PHE A 20 5.49 7.17 -14.17
N GLY A 21 4.42 6.86 -14.92
CA GLY A 21 4.49 6.49 -16.34
C GLY A 21 3.56 7.39 -17.16
N PRO A 22 2.46 6.87 -17.73
CA PRO A 22 1.60 7.63 -18.63
C PRO A 22 1.08 8.95 -18.06
N LEU A 23 0.76 9.00 -16.76
CA LEU A 23 0.29 10.25 -16.14
C LEU A 23 1.41 11.28 -16.03
N LEU A 24 2.64 10.86 -15.74
CA LEU A 24 3.79 11.77 -15.67
C LEU A 24 4.10 12.39 -17.04
N GLU A 25 3.96 11.60 -18.11
CA GLU A 25 4.14 12.07 -19.49
C GLU A 25 3.07 13.08 -19.91
N GLN A 26 1.83 12.88 -19.47
CA GLN A 26 0.70 13.70 -19.92
C GLN A 26 0.45 14.95 -19.03
N ILE A 27 0.89 14.94 -17.77
CA ILE A 27 0.77 16.08 -16.87
C ILE A 27 1.86 17.10 -17.25
N GLN A 28 1.42 18.23 -17.81
CA GLN A 28 2.31 19.32 -18.24
C GLN A 28 2.20 20.56 -17.34
N ASP A 29 1.16 20.62 -16.50
CA ASP A 29 0.94 21.75 -15.60
C ASP A 29 1.50 21.46 -14.19
N LEU A 30 2.24 22.43 -13.66
CA LEU A 30 2.88 22.29 -12.35
C LEU A 30 1.86 22.25 -11.19
N ALA A 31 0.75 22.96 -11.32
CA ALA A 31 -0.31 22.95 -10.32
C ALA A 31 -1.02 21.59 -10.31
N GLU A 32 -1.33 21.05 -11.50
CA GLU A 32 -1.87 19.70 -11.65
C GLU A 32 -0.95 18.66 -10.99
N LEU A 33 0.36 18.70 -11.26
CA LEU A 33 1.31 17.74 -10.70
C LEU A 33 1.38 17.81 -9.16
N LYS A 34 1.54 19.01 -8.60
CA LYS A 34 1.67 19.22 -7.14
C LYS A 34 0.39 18.82 -6.41
N VAL A 35 -0.78 19.20 -6.95
CA VAL A 35 -2.08 18.82 -6.41
C VAL A 35 -2.27 17.30 -6.50
N THR A 36 -1.87 16.67 -7.61
CA THR A 36 -1.99 15.21 -7.77
C THR A 36 -1.17 14.47 -6.71
N LEU A 37 0.11 14.82 -6.58
CA LEU A 37 1.01 14.18 -5.61
C LEU A 37 0.57 14.44 -4.16
N ARG A 38 0.17 15.67 -3.84
CA ARG A 38 -0.33 15.98 -2.49
C ARG A 38 -1.66 15.28 -2.22
N GLY A 39 -2.54 15.22 -3.20
CA GLY A 39 -3.83 14.53 -3.10
C GLY A 39 -3.65 13.06 -2.80
N LEU A 40 -2.78 12.35 -3.52
CA LEU A 40 -2.43 10.95 -3.23
C LEU A 40 -1.99 10.76 -1.77
N TRP A 41 -1.13 11.66 -1.27
CA TRP A 41 -0.72 11.65 0.13
C TRP A 41 -1.87 11.90 1.11
N LEU A 42 -2.79 12.82 0.80
CA LEU A 42 -3.96 13.10 1.64
C LEU A 42 -4.94 11.92 1.66
N PHE A 43 -5.27 11.34 0.50
CA PHE A 43 -6.16 10.19 0.40
C PHE A 43 -5.66 8.99 1.21
N HIS A 44 -4.35 8.73 1.18
CA HIS A 44 -3.75 7.63 1.94
C HIS A 44 -3.82 7.80 3.47
N ARG A 45 -4.09 9.01 3.95
CA ARG A 45 -4.24 9.30 5.39
C ARG A 45 -5.71 9.24 5.85
N LYS A 46 -6.66 9.20 4.92
CA LYS A 46 -8.08 9.07 5.24
C LYS A 46 -8.40 7.62 5.61
N ARG A 47 -9.19 7.46 6.67
CA ARG A 47 -9.70 6.16 7.12
C ARG A 47 -11.18 6.07 6.80
N GLY A 48 -11.63 4.86 6.49
CA GLY A 48 -13.03 4.57 6.18
C GLY A 48 -13.24 4.09 4.74
N PRO A 49 -14.50 3.74 4.41
CA PRO A 49 -14.87 3.13 3.13
C PRO A 49 -14.79 4.10 1.95
N VAL A 50 -14.85 5.41 2.21
CA VAL A 50 -14.74 6.47 1.20
C VAL A 50 -13.56 7.36 1.55
N ARG A 51 -12.47 7.25 0.80
CA ARG A 51 -11.25 8.04 1.03
C ARG A 51 -11.36 9.37 0.29
N SER A 52 -12.22 10.25 0.79
CA SER A 52 -12.45 11.58 0.20
C SER A 52 -11.70 12.69 0.92
N VAL A 53 -11.35 13.74 0.17
CA VAL A 53 -10.75 14.98 0.67
C VAL A 53 -11.58 16.15 0.14
N SER A 54 -11.94 17.10 1.00
CA SER A 54 -12.75 18.25 0.58
C SER A 54 -11.91 19.33 -0.10
N LEU A 55 -12.57 20.21 -0.85
CA LEU A 55 -11.93 21.38 -1.43
C LEU A 55 -11.24 22.25 -0.37
N ASP A 56 -11.90 22.46 0.77
CA ASP A 56 -11.36 23.27 1.87
C ASP A 56 -10.10 22.65 2.46
N GLU A 57 -10.00 21.32 2.52
CA GLU A 57 -8.78 20.64 2.95
C GLU A 57 -7.61 20.88 1.99
N PHE A 58 -7.85 20.87 0.67
CA PHE A 58 -6.82 21.22 -0.31
C PHE A 58 -6.39 22.68 -0.20
N LEU A 59 -7.34 23.60 0.02
CA LEU A 59 -7.07 25.03 0.17
C LEU A 59 -6.38 25.36 1.50
N ALA A 60 -6.65 24.60 2.56
CA ALA A 60 -6.00 24.74 3.86
C ALA A 60 -4.62 24.07 3.94
N ASP A 61 -4.24 23.26 2.93
CA ASP A 61 -2.97 22.54 2.93
C ASP A 61 -1.76 23.49 2.79
N ARG A 62 -1.03 23.66 3.89
CA ARG A 62 0.13 24.56 3.96
C ARG A 62 1.23 24.21 2.95
N THR A 63 1.38 22.93 2.59
CA THR A 63 2.41 22.49 1.64
C THR A 63 2.03 22.90 0.22
N LEU A 64 0.77 22.75 -0.19
CA LEU A 64 0.27 23.25 -1.47
C LEU A 64 0.31 24.77 -1.54
N LEU A 65 -0.16 25.46 -0.49
CA LEU A 65 -0.11 26.92 -0.44
C LEU A 65 1.31 27.46 -0.63
N LYS A 66 2.29 26.88 0.06
CA LYS A 66 3.70 27.27 -0.10
C LYS A 66 4.27 26.83 -1.45
N GLY A 67 3.87 25.65 -1.92
CA GLY A 67 4.38 25.04 -3.14
C GLY A 67 3.88 25.70 -4.42
N LEU A 68 2.69 26.30 -4.41
CA LEU A 68 2.07 26.96 -5.57
C LEU A 68 2.08 28.48 -5.48
N LYS A 69 2.68 29.05 -4.43
CA LYS A 69 2.87 30.49 -4.32
C LYS A 69 3.72 30.99 -5.49
N SER A 70 3.17 31.91 -6.27
CA SER A 70 3.83 32.59 -7.38
C SER A 70 3.48 34.07 -7.33
N GLU A 71 4.41 34.94 -7.71
CA GLU A 71 4.19 36.39 -7.67
C GLU A 71 3.08 36.78 -8.66
N GLY A 72 2.11 37.58 -8.19
CA GLY A 72 1.00 38.07 -9.01
C GLY A 72 -0.13 37.07 -9.26
N LYS A 73 -0.10 35.88 -8.67
CA LYS A 73 -1.17 34.86 -8.82
C LYS A 73 -1.82 34.51 -7.50
N ASP A 74 -3.13 34.39 -7.51
CA ASP A 74 -3.85 33.82 -6.37
C ASP A 74 -3.53 32.33 -6.26
N THR A 75 -2.94 31.94 -5.13
CA THR A 75 -2.54 30.56 -4.86
C THR A 75 -3.75 29.65 -4.72
N ALA A 76 -4.86 30.15 -4.17
CA ALA A 76 -6.10 29.38 -4.06
C ALA A 76 -6.65 29.03 -5.44
N GLU A 77 -6.60 29.97 -6.39
CA GLU A 77 -7.00 29.73 -7.78
C GLU A 77 -6.07 28.75 -8.50
N GLU A 78 -4.76 28.79 -8.25
CA GLU A 78 -3.84 27.78 -8.81
C GLU A 78 -4.13 26.36 -8.25
N ILE A 79 -4.48 26.23 -6.97
CA ILE A 79 -4.92 24.94 -6.39
C ILE A 79 -6.21 24.47 -7.08
N ARG A 80 -7.22 25.35 -7.20
CA ARG A 80 -8.50 25.05 -7.87
C ARG A 80 -8.28 24.65 -9.33
N ARG A 81 -7.37 25.33 -10.03
CA ARG A 81 -6.95 25.03 -11.40
C ARG A 81 -6.31 23.65 -11.49
N GLY A 82 -5.35 23.34 -10.61
CA GLY A 82 -4.69 22.03 -10.55
C GLY A 82 -5.69 20.89 -10.29
N LEU A 83 -6.62 21.08 -9.35
CA LEU A 83 -7.69 20.11 -9.07
C LEU A 83 -8.59 19.88 -10.28
N ARG A 84 -9.02 20.94 -10.97
CA ARG A 84 -9.85 20.86 -12.17
C ARG A 84 -9.15 20.11 -13.30
N LEU A 85 -7.85 20.33 -13.51
CA LEU A 85 -7.06 19.59 -14.49
C LEU A 85 -6.98 18.10 -14.12
N ALA A 86 -6.69 17.78 -12.86
CA ALA A 86 -6.62 16.41 -12.37
C ALA A 86 -7.97 15.66 -12.51
N VAL A 87 -9.09 16.36 -12.30
CA VAL A 87 -10.44 15.81 -12.53
C VAL A 87 -10.72 15.63 -14.02
N THR A 88 -10.37 16.61 -14.86
CA THR A 88 -10.56 16.54 -16.33
C THR A 88 -9.78 15.37 -16.93
N ARG A 89 -8.57 15.10 -16.43
CA ARG A 89 -7.75 13.94 -16.83
C ARG A 89 -8.34 12.60 -16.35
N GLY A 90 -9.20 12.63 -15.35
CA GLY A 90 -9.71 11.44 -14.68
C GLY A 90 -8.71 10.81 -13.72
N THR A 91 -7.71 11.57 -13.24
CA THR A 91 -6.89 11.12 -12.10
C THR A 91 -7.72 11.17 -10.82
N PHE A 92 -8.48 12.25 -10.65
CA PHE A 92 -9.42 12.44 -9.54
C PHE A 92 -10.86 12.38 -10.01
N LEU A 93 -11.75 11.96 -9.12
CA LEU A 93 -13.19 12.05 -9.24
C LEU A 93 -13.67 13.17 -8.31
N THR A 94 -14.81 13.78 -8.64
CA THR A 94 -15.43 14.81 -7.79
C THR A 94 -16.92 14.56 -7.58
N HIS A 95 -17.42 14.98 -6.42
CA HIS A 95 -18.82 14.93 -6.05
C HIS A 95 -19.20 16.14 -5.20
N GLN A 96 -20.44 16.62 -5.35
CA GLN A 96 -20.99 17.64 -4.47
C GLN A 96 -21.88 16.95 -3.45
N LEU A 97 -21.53 17.12 -2.17
CA LEU A 97 -22.32 16.64 -1.04
C LEU A 97 -23.22 17.78 -0.54
N ALA A 98 -24.51 17.49 -0.32
CA ALA A 98 -25.40 18.41 0.36
C ALA A 98 -25.02 18.44 1.85
N ASN A 99 -24.54 19.58 2.35
CA ASN A 99 -24.24 19.76 3.76
C ASN A 99 -25.54 20.10 4.53
N ARG A 100 -25.56 19.79 5.83
CA ARG A 100 -26.72 20.05 6.72
C ARG A 100 -27.03 21.54 6.92
N SER A 101 -26.15 22.43 6.47
CA SER A 101 -26.24 23.88 6.67
C SER A 101 -26.34 24.68 5.35
N ASP A 102 -27.08 24.17 4.37
CA ASP A 102 -27.39 24.83 3.07
C ASP A 102 -26.20 25.07 2.13
N GLY A 103 -25.03 24.51 2.47
CA GLY A 103 -23.83 24.55 1.63
C GLY A 103 -23.64 23.28 0.81
N THR A 104 -23.23 23.40 -0.45
CA THR A 104 -22.70 22.26 -1.22
C THR A 104 -21.21 22.11 -0.93
N GLU A 105 -20.79 21.01 -0.30
CA GLU A 105 -19.38 20.71 -0.09
C GLU A 105 -18.85 19.89 -1.28
N THR A 106 -17.77 20.37 -1.92
CA THR A 106 -17.14 19.60 -3.01
C THR A 106 -16.07 18.69 -2.44
N ILE A 107 -16.23 17.39 -2.68
CA ILE A 107 -15.26 16.36 -2.31
C ILE A 107 -14.56 15.79 -3.54
N PHE A 108 -13.33 15.33 -3.33
CA PHE A 108 -12.49 14.69 -4.32
C PHE A 108 -12.14 13.27 -3.85
N LEU A 109 -12.06 12.34 -4.80
CA LEU A 109 -11.63 10.96 -4.59
C LEU A 109 -10.59 10.58 -5.65
N LEU A 110 -9.80 9.55 -5.38
CA LEU A 110 -8.93 8.97 -6.40
C LEU A 110 -9.78 8.18 -7.41
N ASN A 111 -9.41 8.16 -8.69
CA ASN A 111 -10.13 7.36 -9.69
C ASN A 111 -9.78 5.86 -9.61
N THR A 112 -10.09 5.23 -8.48
CA THR A 112 -9.97 3.78 -8.29
C THR A 112 -11.32 3.10 -8.51
N GLU A 113 -11.30 1.79 -8.77
CA GLU A 113 -12.54 1.01 -8.90
C GLU A 113 -13.37 1.05 -7.60
N ALA A 114 -12.71 0.99 -6.44
CA ALA A 114 -13.36 1.08 -5.15
C ALA A 114 -14.04 2.45 -4.94
N ASP A 115 -13.34 3.54 -5.23
CA ASP A 115 -13.87 4.90 -5.09
C ASP A 115 -14.96 5.21 -6.11
N ARG A 116 -14.88 4.66 -7.34
CA ARG A 116 -15.96 4.74 -8.34
C ARG A 116 -17.25 4.08 -7.83
N ARG A 117 -17.15 2.88 -7.25
CA ARG A 117 -18.30 2.17 -6.66
C ARG A 117 -18.87 2.92 -5.46
N ALA A 118 -18.01 3.41 -4.58
CA ALA A 118 -18.42 4.25 -3.44
C ALA A 118 -19.16 5.50 -3.92
N LEU A 119 -18.64 6.17 -4.95
CA LEU A 119 -19.26 7.35 -5.54
C LEU A 119 -20.61 7.03 -6.20
N ALA A 120 -20.75 5.89 -6.87
CA ALA A 120 -22.02 5.45 -7.45
C ALA A 120 -23.10 5.24 -6.38
N ARG A 121 -22.73 4.68 -5.22
CA ARG A 121 -23.64 4.54 -4.05
C ARG A 121 -24.04 5.89 -3.47
N LEU A 122 -23.11 6.84 -3.37
CA LEU A 122 -23.41 8.21 -2.92
C LEU A 122 -24.37 8.94 -3.89
N LYS A 123 -24.18 8.77 -5.20
CA LYS A 123 -25.03 9.40 -6.24
C LYS A 123 -26.44 8.82 -6.33
N THR A 124 -26.61 7.55 -6.01
CA THR A 124 -27.91 6.85 -6.08
C THR A 124 -28.78 7.10 -4.85
N GLY A 125 -28.25 7.77 -3.81
CA GLY A 125 -29.01 8.08 -2.61
C GLY A 125 -29.34 6.85 -1.76
N GLU A 126 -28.70 5.70 -2.00
CA GLU A 126 -28.79 4.51 -1.14
C GLU A 126 -28.01 4.74 0.15
N VAL A 127 -28.55 5.60 1.00
CA VAL A 127 -28.29 5.61 2.44
C VAL A 127 -29.62 5.89 3.15
N ALA A 128 -30.47 4.88 3.26
CA ALA A 128 -31.48 4.75 4.33
C ALA A 128 -32.22 3.40 4.23
N SER A 129 -31.58 2.32 4.72
CA SER A 129 -32.21 1.20 5.46
C SER A 129 -31.30 -0.03 5.35
N GLU A 130 -30.20 0.00 6.10
CA GLU A 130 -29.51 -1.21 6.63
C GLU A 130 -28.48 -0.80 7.71
N ILE A 131 -28.67 0.36 8.34
CA ILE A 131 -27.80 0.83 9.44
C ILE A 131 -28.46 0.64 10.82
N GLU A 132 -29.76 0.35 10.91
CA GLU A 132 -30.41 -0.01 12.17
C GLU A 132 -31.43 -1.12 11.92
N GLU A 133 -31.39 -2.15 12.78
CA GLU A 133 -32.23 -3.37 12.79
C GLU A 133 -31.87 -4.49 11.79
N GLY A 134 -30.59 -4.86 11.84
CA GLY A 134 -30.13 -6.23 11.61
C GLY A 134 -29.27 -6.68 12.78
N ALA A 135 -29.85 -6.79 13.97
CA ALA A 135 -29.25 -7.47 15.13
C ALA A 135 -29.21 -9.00 14.92
N GLY A 136 -28.65 -9.42 13.78
CA GLY A 136 -27.99 -10.71 13.64
C GLY A 136 -26.53 -10.47 13.99
N GLU A 137 -25.93 -11.39 14.74
CA GLU A 137 -24.51 -11.38 15.11
C GLU A 137 -23.63 -10.69 14.06
N PRO A 138 -22.74 -9.76 14.48
CA PRO A 138 -21.79 -9.17 13.55
C PRO A 138 -21.12 -10.33 12.82
N PRO A 139 -21.13 -10.39 11.47
CA PRO A 139 -20.23 -11.32 10.81
C PRO A 139 -18.87 -10.93 11.34
N GLU A 140 -18.16 -11.86 11.97
CA GLU A 140 -16.82 -11.63 12.53
C GLU A 140 -15.98 -10.88 11.47
N LEU A 141 -15.94 -9.55 11.55
CA LEU A 141 -15.00 -8.71 10.81
C LEU A 141 -13.67 -8.70 11.55
N ASP A 142 -13.31 -9.86 12.08
CA ASP A 142 -12.06 -10.18 12.75
C ASP A 142 -11.43 -11.35 11.99
N LYS A 143 -10.89 -11.05 10.82
CA LYS A 143 -9.78 -11.75 10.15
C LYS A 143 -9.45 -10.98 8.87
N PRO A 144 -8.37 -10.18 8.82
CA PRO A 144 -7.90 -9.65 7.55
C PRO A 144 -7.51 -10.82 6.65
N ASN A 145 -8.39 -11.09 5.70
CA ASN A 145 -8.21 -12.09 4.67
C ASN A 145 -6.86 -11.86 3.96
N ILE A 146 -6.11 -12.93 3.69
CA ILE A 146 -4.79 -12.86 3.04
C ILE A 146 -4.82 -12.08 1.71
N PHE A 147 -5.96 -12.04 1.02
CA PHE A 147 -6.15 -11.23 -0.18
C PHE A 147 -6.10 -9.72 0.11
N ALA A 148 -6.66 -9.27 1.23
CA ALA A 148 -6.58 -7.87 1.64
C ALA A 148 -5.12 -7.48 1.98
N LEU A 149 -4.39 -8.34 2.69
CA LEU A 149 -2.97 -8.13 2.97
C LEU A 149 -2.13 -8.05 1.69
N TYR A 150 -2.50 -8.84 0.67
CA TYR A 150 -1.84 -8.81 -0.63
C TYR A 150 -2.14 -7.54 -1.43
N GLU A 151 -3.41 -7.15 -1.53
CA GLU A 151 -3.81 -5.96 -2.28
C GLU A 151 -3.28 -4.66 -1.63
N ASP A 152 -3.32 -4.59 -0.30
CA ASP A 152 -2.81 -3.44 0.47
C ASP A 152 -1.28 -3.31 0.38
N GLY A 153 -0.57 -4.44 0.33
CA GLY A 153 0.90 -4.48 0.41
C GLY A 153 1.65 -4.65 -0.91
N ILE A 154 1.06 -5.33 -1.89
CA ILE A 154 1.75 -5.80 -3.11
C ILE A 154 1.16 -5.20 -4.39
N GLY A 155 -0.17 -5.24 -4.55
CA GLY A 155 -0.85 -4.69 -5.72
C GLY A 155 -1.97 -5.60 -6.26
N ALA A 156 -2.37 -5.40 -7.51
CA ALA A 156 -3.52 -6.09 -8.11
C ALA A 156 -3.31 -7.62 -8.18
N LEU A 157 -4.30 -8.36 -7.69
CA LEU A 157 -4.29 -9.81 -7.63
C LEU A 157 -4.45 -10.44 -9.03
N SER A 158 -3.49 -11.28 -9.43
CA SER A 158 -3.64 -12.14 -10.61
C SER A 158 -4.39 -13.43 -10.23
N PRO A 159 -5.33 -13.93 -11.06
CA PRO A 159 -6.02 -15.21 -10.81
C PRO A 159 -5.08 -16.39 -10.60
N LEU A 160 -3.88 -16.37 -11.22
CA LEU A 160 -2.86 -17.40 -11.05
C LEU A 160 -2.26 -17.43 -9.63
N LEU A 161 -2.33 -16.32 -8.91
CA LEU A 161 -1.78 -16.19 -7.57
C LEU A 161 -2.82 -16.47 -6.48
N ALA A 162 -4.10 -16.50 -6.83
CA ALA A 162 -5.18 -16.65 -5.87
C ALA A 162 -5.13 -18.00 -5.15
N GLU A 163 -4.83 -19.08 -5.87
CA GLU A 163 -4.68 -20.41 -5.29
C GLU A 163 -3.44 -20.52 -4.39
N GLU A 164 -2.32 -19.88 -4.76
CA GLU A 164 -1.12 -19.85 -3.91
C GLU A 164 -1.35 -19.10 -2.59
N LEU A 165 -2.18 -18.06 -2.60
CA LEU A 165 -2.57 -17.33 -1.38
C LEU A 165 -3.48 -18.17 -0.48
N LYS A 166 -4.48 -18.87 -1.04
CA LYS A 166 -5.33 -19.79 -0.25
C LYS A 166 -4.51 -20.89 0.40
N GLU A 167 -3.55 -21.46 -0.34
CA GLU A 167 -2.64 -22.46 0.22
C GLU A 167 -1.79 -21.90 1.36
N ALA A 168 -1.35 -20.64 1.25
CA ALA A 168 -0.56 -20.00 2.29
C ALA A 168 -1.40 -19.64 3.54
N GLU A 169 -2.65 -19.23 3.37
CA GLU A 169 -3.60 -19.00 4.46
C GLU A 169 -3.88 -20.29 5.24
N ALA A 170 -4.01 -21.42 4.55
CA ALA A 170 -4.17 -22.73 5.18
C ALA A 170 -2.90 -23.24 5.89
N ARG A 171 -1.72 -22.78 5.45
CA ARG A 171 -0.42 -23.32 5.89
C ARG A 171 0.24 -22.49 7.00
N TYR A 172 -0.03 -21.20 7.08
CA TYR A 172 0.68 -20.28 7.97
C TYR A 172 -0.25 -19.56 8.94
N PRO A 173 0.17 -19.35 10.21
CA PRO A 173 -0.58 -18.50 11.13
C PRO A 173 -0.75 -17.08 10.60
N GLU A 174 -1.89 -16.44 10.87
CA GLU A 174 -2.21 -15.08 10.40
C GLU A 174 -1.16 -14.05 10.85
N SER A 175 -0.66 -14.18 12.08
CA SER A 175 0.39 -13.29 12.62
C SER A 175 1.68 -13.35 11.81
N TRP A 176 2.00 -14.50 11.20
CA TRP A 176 3.15 -14.65 10.32
C TRP A 176 2.86 -14.03 8.96
N LEU A 177 1.67 -14.24 8.39
CA LEU A 177 1.30 -13.61 7.13
C LEU A 177 1.41 -12.09 7.25
N ARG A 178 0.78 -11.50 8.26
CA ARG A 178 0.78 -10.05 8.51
C ARG A 178 2.20 -9.48 8.62
N GLU A 179 3.08 -10.09 9.41
CA GLU A 179 4.45 -9.62 9.52
C GLU A 179 5.25 -9.83 8.23
N ALA A 180 5.08 -10.95 7.53
CA ALA A 180 5.81 -11.20 6.29
C ALA A 180 5.42 -10.19 5.21
N PHE A 181 4.13 -9.85 5.11
CA PHE A 181 3.65 -8.75 4.27
C PHE A 181 4.21 -7.41 4.72
N GLY A 182 4.20 -7.12 6.04
CA GLY A 182 4.78 -5.90 6.60
C GLY A 182 6.27 -5.73 6.27
N ILE A 183 7.06 -6.80 6.39
CA ILE A 183 8.48 -6.83 6.03
C ILE A 183 8.65 -6.61 4.52
N ALA A 184 7.85 -7.26 3.68
CA ALA A 184 7.92 -7.08 2.23
C ALA A 184 7.62 -5.64 1.78
N VAL A 185 6.66 -4.98 2.45
CA VAL A 185 6.33 -3.57 2.23
C VAL A 185 7.45 -2.65 2.72
N ALA A 186 7.97 -2.89 3.94
CA ALA A 186 9.04 -2.10 4.55
C ALA A 186 10.37 -2.20 3.76
N GLU A 187 10.68 -3.38 3.24
CA GLU A 187 11.87 -3.64 2.40
C GLU A 187 11.67 -3.23 0.93
N ASN A 188 10.49 -2.71 0.56
CA ASN A 188 10.10 -2.38 -0.80
C ASN A 188 10.27 -3.55 -1.80
N LYS A 189 10.15 -4.79 -1.32
CA LYS A 189 10.25 -6.05 -2.10
C LYS A 189 8.87 -6.68 -2.23
N ARG A 190 7.97 -5.92 -2.86
CA ARG A 190 6.54 -6.22 -3.04
C ARG A 190 6.32 -7.30 -4.09
N SER A 191 6.71 -8.52 -3.76
CA SER A 191 6.47 -9.69 -4.59
C SER A 191 6.06 -10.85 -3.71
N TRP A 192 5.07 -11.63 -4.17
CA TRP A 192 4.66 -12.84 -3.47
C TRP A 192 5.82 -13.80 -3.25
N ARG A 193 6.71 -13.91 -4.23
CA ARG A 193 7.92 -14.73 -4.16
C ARG A 193 8.83 -14.35 -2.99
N TYR A 194 8.85 -13.07 -2.61
CA TYR A 194 9.59 -12.56 -1.44
C TYR A 194 8.87 -12.88 -0.13
N VAL A 195 7.55 -12.62 -0.04
CA VAL A 195 6.71 -12.99 1.12
C VAL A 195 6.78 -14.49 1.39
N ALA A 196 6.57 -15.32 0.38
CA ALA A 196 6.71 -16.78 0.46
C ALA A 196 8.14 -17.22 0.81
N GLY A 197 9.16 -16.39 0.54
CA GLY A 197 10.53 -16.63 0.97
C GLY A 197 10.71 -16.40 2.48
N ILE A 198 10.10 -15.36 3.03
CA ILE A 198 10.10 -15.06 4.48
C ILE A 198 9.38 -16.17 5.24
N LEU A 199 8.17 -16.53 4.81
CA LEU A 199 7.37 -17.57 5.44
C LEU A 199 8.08 -18.94 5.43
N ARG A 200 8.72 -19.31 4.32
CA ARG A 200 9.54 -20.54 4.24
C ARG A 200 10.72 -20.51 5.19
N ARG A 201 11.38 -19.36 5.37
CA ARG A 201 12.49 -19.22 6.31
C ARG A 201 12.02 -19.41 7.75
N TRP A 202 10.93 -18.76 8.16
CA TRP A 202 10.36 -18.93 9.50
C TRP A 202 9.87 -20.35 9.77
N THR A 203 9.42 -21.06 8.74
CA THR A 203 9.06 -22.49 8.84
C THR A 203 10.28 -23.37 9.12
N ALA A 204 11.43 -23.04 8.53
CA ALA A 204 12.65 -23.85 8.60
C ALA A 204 13.53 -23.52 9.81
N GLU A 205 13.60 -22.26 10.21
CA GLU A 205 14.52 -21.73 11.23
C GLU A 205 13.81 -21.39 12.55
N GLY A 206 12.47 -21.41 12.57
CA GLY A 206 11.67 -20.86 13.67
C GLY A 206 11.55 -19.34 13.58
N LYS A 207 10.42 -18.78 14.04
CA LYS A 207 10.22 -17.32 14.08
C LYS A 207 10.98 -16.74 15.27
N GLU A 208 12.12 -16.11 15.02
CA GLU A 208 12.86 -15.35 16.03
C GLU A 208 12.06 -14.07 16.38
N ASN A 209 11.48 -14.01 17.58
CA ASN A 209 10.73 -12.86 18.07
C ASN A 209 11.66 -11.65 18.24
N ARG A 210 11.79 -10.82 17.21
CA ARG A 210 12.37 -9.48 17.34
C ARG A 210 11.26 -8.51 17.74
N GLY A 211 10.77 -8.63 18.98
CA GLY A 211 9.50 -8.00 19.40
C GLY A 211 9.44 -7.26 20.74
N ASP A 212 10.39 -7.43 21.68
CA ASP A 212 10.15 -7.00 23.08
C ASP A 212 11.10 -5.91 23.64
N TYR A 213 11.77 -5.11 22.80
CA TYR A 213 12.70 -4.06 23.28
C TYR A 213 12.16 -2.61 23.24
N ALA A 214 10.85 -2.39 23.04
CA ALA A 214 10.30 -1.04 22.93
C ALA A 214 9.50 -0.54 24.15
N ALA A 215 9.48 -1.26 25.28
CA ALA A 215 8.60 -0.94 26.42
C ALA A 215 9.29 -0.66 27.77
N SER A 216 10.62 -0.56 27.84
CA SER A 216 11.30 -0.06 29.05
C SER A 216 12.43 0.87 28.66
N GLY A 217 12.27 2.16 28.98
CA GLY A 217 13.30 3.16 28.78
C GLY A 217 14.50 2.87 29.66
N GLU A 218 15.67 2.74 29.03
CA GLU A 218 16.97 3.09 29.63
C GLU A 218 18.00 3.21 28.50
N VAL A 219 18.75 4.30 28.52
CA VAL A 219 19.78 4.63 27.54
C VAL A 219 21.01 3.77 27.85
N GLY A 220 21.28 2.78 27.00
CA GLY A 220 22.42 1.87 27.13
C GLY A 220 23.18 1.76 25.81
N GLU A 221 24.41 2.27 25.83
CA GLU A 221 25.38 2.30 24.76
C GLU A 221 25.91 0.89 24.40
N GLY A 222 25.97 0.56 23.11
CA GLY A 222 26.81 -0.51 22.56
C GLY A 222 26.14 -1.85 22.25
N ASN A 223 26.00 -2.17 20.95
CA ASN A 223 26.56 -3.36 20.28
C ASN A 223 25.82 -3.62 18.96
N TYR A 224 26.31 -3.05 17.86
CA TYR A 224 25.92 -3.42 16.50
C TYR A 224 26.50 -4.80 16.17
N GLY A 225 25.80 -5.86 16.60
CA GLY A 225 26.16 -7.26 16.38
C GLY A 225 25.70 -7.81 15.04
N LYS A 226 26.57 -7.66 14.03
CA LYS A 226 26.91 -8.60 12.93
C LYS A 226 25.81 -9.47 12.29
N SER A 227 25.69 -9.26 10.98
CA SER A 227 25.20 -10.21 9.97
C SER A 227 25.88 -11.59 10.07
N GLY A 228 25.11 -12.60 10.49
CA GLY A 228 25.49 -14.01 10.33
C GLY A 228 25.29 -14.48 8.90
N ARG A 229 26.37 -14.51 8.13
CA ARG A 229 26.50 -15.18 6.82
C ARG A 229 26.99 -16.62 7.08
N HIS A 230 26.44 -17.58 6.35
CA HIS A 230 26.86 -18.99 6.19
C HIS A 230 26.54 -20.01 7.29
N THR A 231 25.60 -20.91 6.99
CA THR A 231 25.80 -22.36 7.20
C THR A 231 25.74 -23.04 5.84
N GLU A 232 26.92 -23.17 5.24
CA GLU A 232 27.16 -23.68 3.87
C GLU A 232 27.03 -25.21 3.74
N LYS A 233 26.68 -25.92 4.81
CA LYS A 233 26.80 -27.38 4.87
C LYS A 233 25.51 -28.19 4.70
N ASP A 234 24.32 -27.58 4.78
CA ASP A 234 23.09 -28.38 4.83
C ASP A 234 22.29 -28.41 3.50
N GLN A 235 22.62 -27.52 2.56
CA GLN A 235 21.77 -27.35 1.37
C GLN A 235 22.20 -28.16 0.14
N ARG A 236 23.44 -28.66 0.07
CA ARG A 236 23.92 -29.37 -1.13
C ARG A 236 23.14 -30.66 -1.41
N GLN A 237 22.84 -31.45 -0.39
CA GLN A 237 22.08 -32.70 -0.54
C GLN A 237 20.63 -32.41 -0.92
N LYS A 238 19.99 -31.44 -0.25
CA LYS A 238 18.62 -31.03 -0.55
C LYS A 238 18.45 -30.51 -1.99
N TYR A 239 19.41 -29.72 -2.49
CA TYR A 239 19.37 -29.27 -3.88
C TYR A 239 19.60 -30.40 -4.89
N LEU A 240 20.40 -31.42 -4.55
CA LEU A 240 20.63 -32.58 -5.42
C LEU A 240 19.40 -33.49 -5.50
N GLU A 241 18.72 -33.71 -4.37
CA GLU A 241 17.47 -34.48 -4.31
C GLU A 241 16.34 -33.77 -5.06
N ASP A 242 16.15 -32.47 -4.85
CA ASP A 242 15.13 -31.69 -5.58
C ASP A 242 15.40 -31.63 -7.09
N TYR A 243 16.67 -31.63 -7.51
CA TYR A 243 17.04 -31.68 -8.91
C TYR A 243 16.72 -33.04 -9.55
N GLN A 244 17.06 -34.13 -8.87
CA GLN A 244 16.77 -35.50 -9.33
C GLN A 244 15.26 -35.75 -9.40
N ARG A 245 14.49 -35.21 -8.44
CA ARG A 245 13.04 -35.38 -8.37
C ARG A 245 12.28 -34.62 -9.46
N ARG A 246 12.79 -33.47 -9.91
CA ARG A 246 12.12 -32.61 -10.92
C ARG A 246 12.59 -32.81 -12.35
N ARG A 247 13.83 -33.28 -12.59
CA ARG A 247 14.40 -33.37 -13.95
C ARG A 247 15.10 -34.70 -14.29
N GLY A 248 15.06 -35.70 -13.40
CA GLY A 248 15.88 -36.90 -13.54
C GLY A 248 17.39 -36.61 -13.36
N ASN A 249 18.24 -37.58 -13.68
CA ASN A 249 19.67 -37.59 -13.31
C ASN A 249 20.43 -36.28 -13.55
N THR A 250 21.31 -35.97 -12.60
CA THR A 250 22.19 -34.80 -12.64
C THR A 250 23.18 -34.87 -13.82
N PRO A 251 23.60 -33.71 -14.38
CA PRO A 251 24.46 -33.64 -15.57
C PRO A 251 25.76 -34.44 -15.47
N ARG A 252 26.26 -34.68 -14.25
CA ARG A 252 27.48 -35.46 -13.99
C ARG A 252 27.36 -36.96 -14.31
N GLN A 253 26.15 -37.52 -14.34
CA GLN A 253 25.94 -38.94 -14.66
C GLN A 253 25.77 -39.22 -16.16
N ARG A 254 25.65 -38.18 -17.00
CA ARG A 254 25.58 -38.34 -18.47
C ARG A 254 26.94 -38.39 -19.15
N ALA A 255 28.04 -38.15 -18.43
CA ALA A 255 29.40 -38.14 -18.98
C ALA A 255 30.19 -39.44 -18.72
N GLY A 256 29.52 -40.52 -18.29
CA GLY A 256 30.13 -41.80 -17.96
C GLY A 256 29.38 -42.99 -18.57
N ARG A 257 29.19 -42.96 -19.88
CA ARG A 257 28.88 -44.15 -20.69
C ARG A 257 29.71 -44.10 -21.97
#